data_AF-A0A240UDE1-F1
#
_entry.id   AF-A0A240UDE1-F1
#
_cell.length_a   1.000
_cell.length_b   1.000
_cell.length_c   1.000
_cell.angle_alpha   90.00
_cell.angle_beta   90.00
_cell.angle_gamma   90.00
#
_symmetry.space_group_name_H-M   'P 1'
#
loop_
_entity.id
_entity.type
_entity.pdbx_description
1 polymer ?
#
loop_
_entity_poly.entity_id
_entity_poly.type
_entity_poly.pdbx_seq_one_letter_code
_entity_poly.pdbx_strand_id
1 'polypeptide(L)'
;MDYAKLPLSFKGELHIEPDEFTLEATRLIVHADKVSFEFVGADGNGGAFTVSGVAQRTGNGTFLMQGVKPEYKTTVACPVGDFEFLVVEIKSNGTGDATQDSCYLEGVWREKNPPAEWAFSGTLVPFKST
;
A
#
# COMPACT_ATOMS: atom_id res chain seq x y z
N MET A 1 20.65 3.53 -20.95
CA MET A 1 20.81 2.39 -20.03
C MET A 1 19.52 2.28 -19.23
N ASP A 2 18.54 1.53 -19.75
CA ASP A 2 17.33 1.17 -18.99
C ASP A 2 17.68 0.01 -18.07
N TYR A 3 18.41 0.32 -17.00
CA TYR A 3 18.33 -0.54 -15.83
C TYR A 3 16.91 -0.40 -15.32
N ALA A 4 16.09 -1.43 -15.55
CA ALA A 4 14.84 -1.63 -14.84
C ALA A 4 15.07 -1.19 -13.39
N LYS A 5 14.46 -0.06 -12.99
CA LYS A 5 14.74 0.57 -11.70
C LYS A 5 14.64 -0.52 -10.64
N LEU A 6 15.74 -0.73 -9.91
CA LEU A 6 15.78 -1.73 -8.85
C LEU A 6 14.59 -1.50 -7.91
N PRO A 7 13.98 -2.58 -7.38
CA PRO A 7 12.85 -2.43 -6.49
C PRO A 7 13.24 -1.57 -5.27
N LEU A 8 12.49 -0.51 -5.02
CA LEU A 8 12.69 0.37 -3.87
C LEU A 8 11.68 0.04 -2.79
N SER A 9 12.15 -0.05 -1.54
CA SER A 9 11.32 -0.43 -0.40
C SER A 9 11.08 0.78 0.51
N PHE A 10 9.85 0.97 0.95
CA PHE A 10 9.39 2.08 1.76
C PHE A 10 8.51 1.59 2.92
N LYS A 11 8.34 2.44 3.93
CA LYS A 11 7.43 2.25 5.07
C LYS A 11 6.89 3.57 5.60
N GLY A 12 5.81 3.52 6.35
CA GLY A 12 5.24 4.69 7.02
C GLY A 12 3.72 4.62 7.12
N GLU A 13 3.17 5.61 7.82
CA GLU A 13 1.74 5.73 8.04
C GLU A 13 1.01 6.20 6.78
N LEU A 14 -0.22 5.73 6.62
CA LEU A 14 -1.15 6.12 5.58
C LEU A 14 -2.40 6.70 6.24
N HIS A 15 -2.79 7.87 5.77
CA HIS A 15 -4.05 8.50 6.12
C HIS A 15 -5.20 7.80 5.38
N ILE A 16 -6.33 7.59 6.06
CA ILE A 16 -7.52 6.90 5.55
C ILE A 16 -8.72 7.85 5.56
N GLU A 17 -9.50 7.85 4.47
CA GLU A 17 -10.75 8.59 4.37
C GLU A 17 -11.89 7.70 3.84
N PRO A 18 -13.03 7.60 4.55
CA PRO A 18 -13.28 8.16 5.89
C PRO A 18 -12.37 7.55 6.96
N ASP A 19 -12.03 8.33 8.00
CA ASP A 19 -11.14 7.93 9.11
C ASP A 19 -11.82 6.88 10.02
N GLU A 20 -11.84 5.64 9.55
CA GLU A 20 -12.50 4.51 10.22
C GLU A 20 -11.49 3.52 10.85
N PHE A 21 -10.25 3.53 10.37
CA PHE A 21 -9.18 2.67 10.86
C PHE A 21 -7.80 3.29 10.59
N THR A 22 -6.80 2.82 11.34
CA THR A 22 -5.41 3.16 11.05
C THR A 22 -4.85 2.24 9.96
N LEU A 23 -3.96 2.77 9.11
CA LEU A 23 -3.23 1.97 8.13
C LEU A 23 -1.76 2.40 8.12
N GLU A 24 -0.85 1.45 8.24
CA GLU A 24 0.59 1.68 8.15
C GLU A 24 1.17 0.70 7.13
N ALA A 25 1.96 1.22 6.20
CA ALA A 25 2.80 0.40 5.35
C ALA A 25 4.03 -0.08 6.14
N THR A 26 3.99 -1.31 6.64
CA THR A 26 5.17 -1.96 7.23
C THR A 26 6.22 -2.20 6.14
N ARG A 27 5.76 -2.51 4.93
CA ARG A 27 6.61 -2.66 3.75
C ARG A 27 5.85 -2.40 2.45
N LEU A 28 6.32 -1.43 1.67
CA LEU A 28 5.89 -1.20 0.29
C LEU A 28 7.10 -1.34 -0.64
N ILE A 29 7.04 -2.21 -1.64
CA ILE A 29 8.10 -2.42 -2.63
C ILE A 29 7.58 -1.97 -4.00
N VAL A 30 8.17 -0.91 -4.53
CA VAL A 30 7.81 -0.34 -5.84
C VAL A 30 8.79 -0.84 -6.90
N HIS A 31 8.24 -1.42 -7.97
CA HIS A 31 8.97 -1.84 -9.17
C HIS A 31 8.28 -1.28 -10.42
N ALA A 32 8.90 -1.40 -11.59
CA ALA A 32 8.43 -0.77 -12.84
C ALA A 32 7.03 -1.22 -13.29
N ASP A 33 6.65 -2.46 -12.97
CA ASP A 33 5.43 -3.14 -13.41
C ASP A 33 4.53 -3.62 -12.25
N LYS A 34 4.96 -3.46 -11.00
CA LYS A 34 4.21 -3.93 -9.82
C LYS A 34 4.55 -3.17 -8.55
N VAL A 35 3.61 -3.20 -7.62
CA VAL A 35 3.76 -2.75 -6.24
C VAL A 35 3.43 -3.91 -5.32
N SER A 36 4.42 -4.41 -4.59
CA SER A 36 4.18 -5.37 -3.50
C SER A 36 3.96 -4.60 -2.21
N PHE A 37 3.00 -4.99 -1.40
CA PHE A 37 2.68 -4.28 -0.17
C PHE A 37 2.38 -5.24 0.98
N GLU A 38 2.73 -4.80 2.17
CA GLU A 38 2.35 -5.36 3.46
C GLU A 38 1.97 -4.17 4.34
N PHE A 39 0.70 -4.13 4.73
CA PHE A 39 0.12 -3.11 5.58
C PHE A 39 -0.38 -3.74 6.87
N VAL A 40 -0.30 -2.98 7.95
CA VAL A 40 -0.98 -3.26 9.22
C VAL A 40 -2.01 -2.18 9.46
N GLY A 41 -3.10 -2.54 10.13
CA GLY A 41 -4.10 -1.57 10.55
C GLY A 41 -4.86 -2.03 11.76
N ALA A 42 -5.67 -1.15 12.31
CA ALA A 42 -6.58 -1.45 13.39
C ALA A 42 -7.87 -0.65 13.22
N ASP A 43 -9.00 -1.36 13.18
CA ASP A 43 -10.32 -0.77 13.25
C ASP A 43 -10.85 -0.79 14.70
N GLY A 44 -11.85 0.04 14.99
CA GLY A 44 -12.44 0.13 16.33
C GLY A 44 -13.29 -1.10 16.74
N ASN A 45 -13.66 -1.98 15.79
CA ASN A 45 -14.70 -3.00 15.97
C ASN A 45 -14.24 -4.46 15.73
N GLY A 46 -13.08 -4.68 15.12
CA GLY A 46 -12.58 -5.98 14.62
C GLY A 46 -11.13 -6.30 15.02
N GLY A 47 -10.39 -5.31 15.52
CA GLY A 47 -9.04 -5.47 16.07
C GLY A 47 -7.95 -5.35 15.02
N ALA A 48 -6.70 -5.51 15.45
CA ALA A 48 -5.54 -5.38 14.56
C ALA A 48 -5.59 -6.40 13.42
N PHE A 49 -5.31 -5.93 12.19
CA PHE A 49 -5.25 -6.72 10.97
C PHE A 49 -3.94 -6.51 10.23
N THR A 50 -3.58 -7.50 9.41
CA THR A 50 -2.52 -7.41 8.40
C THR A 50 -3.11 -7.63 7.02
N VAL A 51 -2.64 -6.90 6.02
CA VAL A 51 -3.08 -7.09 4.64
C VAL A 51 -1.89 -6.98 3.70
N SER A 52 -1.74 -7.94 2.79
CA SER A 52 -0.61 -7.96 1.86
C SER A 52 -1.04 -8.42 0.48
N GLY A 53 -0.25 -8.04 -0.52
CA GLY A 53 -0.55 -8.37 -1.91
C GLY A 53 0.47 -7.83 -2.90
N VAL A 54 0.23 -8.11 -4.18
CA VAL A 54 1.06 -7.61 -5.29
C VAL A 54 0.16 -7.01 -6.35
N ALA A 55 0.08 -5.68 -6.37
CA ALA A 55 -0.68 -4.95 -7.36
C ALA A 55 0.09 -4.87 -8.69
N GLN A 56 -0.56 -5.25 -9.78
CA GLN A 56 0.01 -5.22 -11.13
C GLN A 56 -0.30 -3.90 -11.81
N ARG A 57 0.65 -3.38 -12.59
CA ARG A 57 0.45 -2.17 -13.38
C ARG A 57 -0.64 -2.38 -14.43
N THR A 58 -1.60 -1.50 -14.46
CA THR A 58 -2.72 -1.48 -15.40
C THR A 58 -2.37 -0.67 -16.66
N GLY A 59 -3.18 -0.80 -17.71
CA GLY A 59 -2.97 -0.05 -18.96
C GLY A 59 -3.15 1.46 -18.83
N ASN A 60 -3.84 1.94 -17.79
CA ASN A 60 -4.02 3.35 -17.45
C ASN A 60 -2.95 3.88 -16.47
N GLY A 61 -1.94 3.07 -16.12
CA GLY A 61 -0.80 3.51 -15.32
C GLY A 61 -1.02 3.44 -13.79
N THR A 62 -2.16 2.92 -13.34
CA THR A 62 -2.41 2.59 -11.92
C THR A 62 -1.85 1.21 -11.59
N PHE A 63 -1.91 0.78 -10.32
CA PHE A 63 -1.62 -0.60 -9.93
C PHE A 63 -2.83 -1.20 -9.24
N LEU A 64 -3.25 -2.40 -9.66
CA LEU A 64 -4.44 -3.07 -9.11
C LEU A 64 -4.10 -4.45 -8.55
N MET A 65 -4.56 -4.72 -7.34
CA MET A 65 -4.64 -6.04 -6.76
C MET A 65 -6.10 -6.35 -6.44
N GLN A 66 -6.61 -7.47 -6.94
CA GLN A 66 -7.98 -7.91 -6.67
C GLN A 66 -7.99 -9.07 -5.69
N GLY A 67 -9.07 -9.19 -4.92
CA GLY A 67 -9.26 -10.35 -4.04
C GLY A 67 -8.36 -10.35 -2.80
N VAL A 68 -7.93 -9.18 -2.36
CA VAL A 68 -7.18 -8.97 -1.13
C VAL A 68 -8.05 -9.32 0.07
N LYS A 69 -7.50 -10.12 0.98
CA LYS A 69 -8.18 -10.53 2.20
C LYS A 69 -7.35 -10.08 3.40
N PRO A 70 -7.85 -9.15 4.23
CA PRO A 70 -7.21 -8.83 5.50
C PRO A 70 -7.19 -10.06 6.41
N GLU A 71 -6.10 -10.23 7.13
CA GLU A 71 -5.93 -11.26 8.16
C GLU A 71 -6.12 -10.62 9.53
N TYR A 72 -7.24 -10.91 10.17
CA TYR A 72 -7.51 -10.53 11.54
C TYR A 72 -7.04 -11.64 12.49
N LYS A 73 -6.57 -11.26 13.69
CA LYS A 73 -6.27 -12.23 14.76
C LYS A 73 -7.53 -12.83 15.42
N THR A 74 -8.71 -12.40 14.98
CA THR A 74 -10.02 -12.79 15.49
C THR A 74 -10.71 -13.76 14.52
N THR A 75 -11.79 -14.41 14.96
CA THR A 75 -12.59 -15.33 14.12
C THR A 75 -13.61 -14.61 13.23
N VAL A 76 -13.48 -13.29 13.06
CA VAL A 76 -14.42 -12.47 12.27
C VAL A 76 -14.22 -12.74 10.78
N ALA A 77 -15.32 -12.87 10.04
CA ALA A 77 -15.28 -13.04 8.59
C ALA A 77 -14.62 -11.81 7.95
N CYS A 78 -13.49 -12.02 7.28
CA CYS A 78 -12.76 -10.92 6.65
C CYS A 78 -13.33 -10.65 5.26
N PRO A 79 -13.85 -9.44 5.00
CA PRO A 79 -14.31 -9.06 3.68
C PRO A 79 -13.16 -9.13 2.67
N VAL A 80 -13.50 -9.51 1.44
CA VAL A 80 -12.55 -9.55 0.32
C VAL A 80 -12.68 -8.23 -0.43
N GLY A 81 -11.56 -7.54 -0.59
CA GLY A 81 -11.49 -6.24 -1.25
C GLY A 81 -10.47 -6.18 -2.38
N ASP A 82 -10.51 -5.09 -3.12
CA ASP A 82 -9.55 -4.75 -4.15
C ASP A 82 -8.74 -3.53 -3.67
N PHE A 83 -7.43 -3.54 -3.89
CA PHE A 83 -6.54 -2.41 -3.65
C PHE A 83 -6.11 -1.82 -4.99
N GLU A 84 -6.39 -0.55 -5.21
CA GLU A 84 -5.91 0.19 -6.37
C GLU A 84 -5.00 1.34 -5.94
N PHE A 85 -3.76 1.34 -6.40
CA PHE A 85 -2.82 2.46 -6.25
C PHE A 85 -2.98 3.39 -7.44
N LEU A 86 -3.58 4.54 -7.19
CA LEU A 86 -3.85 5.58 -8.18
C LEU A 86 -2.59 6.38 -8.51
N VAL A 87 -1.80 6.70 -7.49
CA VAL A 87 -0.55 7.45 -7.59
C VAL A 87 0.54 6.70 -6.84
N VAL A 88 1.70 6.53 -7.50
CA VAL A 88 2.93 6.01 -6.88
C VAL A 88 4.08 6.83 -7.41
N GLU A 89 4.53 7.82 -6.64
CA GLU A 89 5.54 8.78 -7.03
C GLU A 89 6.76 8.67 -6.10
N ILE A 90 7.88 8.22 -6.67
CA ILE A 90 9.17 8.20 -5.97
C ILE A 90 9.86 9.53 -6.20
N LYS A 91 10.04 10.30 -5.13
CA LYS A 91 10.80 11.56 -5.10
C LYS A 91 12.22 11.27 -4.68
N SER A 92 13.14 11.30 -5.64
CA SER A 92 14.56 11.20 -5.37
C SER A 92 15.13 12.53 -4.90
N ASN A 93 16.02 12.51 -3.91
CA ASN A 93 16.58 13.74 -3.35
C ASN A 93 17.76 14.31 -4.17
N GLY A 94 18.06 13.74 -5.34
CA GLY A 94 19.13 14.18 -6.23
C GLY A 94 20.55 13.77 -5.83
N THR A 95 20.75 13.12 -4.67
CA THR A 95 22.08 12.68 -4.21
C THR A 95 22.57 11.37 -4.85
N GLY A 96 21.69 10.68 -5.59
CA GLY A 96 21.95 9.34 -6.11
C GLY A 96 21.88 8.23 -5.05
N ASP A 97 21.61 8.57 -3.79
CA ASP A 97 21.40 7.64 -2.70
C ASP A 97 19.91 7.30 -2.55
N ALA A 98 19.51 6.16 -3.09
CA ALA A 98 18.14 5.66 -2.99
C ALA A 98 17.65 5.43 -1.54
N THR A 99 18.55 5.43 -0.55
CA THR A 99 18.20 5.30 0.87
C THR A 99 17.65 6.60 1.48
N GLN A 100 17.52 7.65 0.67
CA GLN A 100 16.93 8.94 1.04
C GLN A 100 15.70 9.30 0.18
N ASP A 101 15.29 8.44 -0.75
CA ASP A 101 14.14 8.67 -1.61
C ASP A 101 12.84 8.55 -0.81
N SER A 102 11.85 9.40 -1.09
CA SER A 102 10.51 9.25 -0.48
C SER A 102 9.53 8.72 -1.51
N CYS A 103 8.50 7.99 -1.05
CA CYS A 103 7.44 7.51 -1.92
C CYS A 103 6.12 8.12 -1.49
N TYR A 104 5.60 9.04 -2.29
CA TYR A 104 4.22 9.47 -2.16
C TYR A 104 3.31 8.45 -2.83
N LEU A 105 2.22 8.08 -2.17
CA LEU A 105 1.23 7.20 -2.75
C LEU A 105 -0.19 7.65 -2.43
N GLU A 106 -1.09 7.37 -3.36
CA GLU A 106 -2.53 7.50 -3.22
C GLU A 106 -3.17 6.23 -3.76
N GLY A 107 -4.23 5.78 -3.11
CA GLY A 107 -4.97 4.62 -3.57
C GLY A 107 -6.34 4.51 -2.92
N VAL A 108 -7.03 3.44 -3.27
CA VAL A 108 -8.38 3.13 -2.80
C VAL A 108 -8.46 1.65 -2.47
N TRP A 109 -9.00 1.35 -1.30
CA TRP A 109 -9.41 0.01 -0.91
C TRP A 109 -10.93 -0.09 -1.06
N ARG A 110 -11.41 -1.06 -1.85
CA ARG A 110 -12.84 -1.32 -2.10
C ARG A 110 -13.24 -2.70 -1.64
N GLU A 111 -14.24 -2.82 -0.78
CA GLU A 111 -14.88 -4.08 -0.44
C GLU A 111 -16.17 -4.26 -1.23
N LYS A 112 -16.50 -5.52 -1.55
CA LYS A 112 -17.68 -5.84 -2.38
C LYS A 112 -18.91 -6.26 -1.57
N ASN A 113 -18.73 -6.76 -0.35
CA ASN A 113 -19.83 -7.27 0.45
C ASN A 113 -19.51 -7.25 1.97
N PRO A 114 -20.05 -6.30 2.74
CA PRO A 114 -20.82 -5.13 2.28
C PRO A 114 -19.96 -4.20 1.39
N PRO A 115 -20.56 -3.40 0.50
CA PRO A 115 -19.80 -2.43 -0.28
C PRO A 115 -19.30 -1.31 0.61
N ALA A 116 -17.98 -1.11 0.62
CA ALA A 116 -17.32 -0.03 1.33
C ALA A 116 -16.10 0.42 0.51
N GLU A 117 -15.72 1.69 0.67
CA GLU A 117 -14.60 2.27 -0.04
C GLU A 117 -13.87 3.23 0.89
N TRP A 118 -12.53 3.09 0.92
CA TRP A 118 -11.66 3.97 1.68
C TRP A 118 -10.52 4.44 0.79
N ALA A 119 -10.37 5.75 0.66
CA ALA A 119 -9.18 6.35 0.07
C ALA A 119 -8.04 6.27 1.08
N PHE A 120 -6.83 5.99 0.59
CA PHE A 120 -5.62 6.01 1.40
C PHE A 120 -4.53 6.84 0.74
N SER A 121 -3.78 7.61 1.52
CA SER A 121 -2.66 8.39 1.01
C SER A 121 -1.57 8.62 2.05
N GLY A 122 -0.34 8.85 1.60
CA GLY A 122 0.76 9.17 2.51
C GLY A 122 2.10 9.31 1.81
N THR A 123 3.06 9.88 2.53
CA THR A 123 4.46 9.94 2.11
C THR A 123 5.27 8.97 2.94
N LEU A 124 5.72 7.88 2.30
CA LEU A 124 6.53 6.86 2.93
C LEU A 124 8.02 7.19 2.86
N VAL A 125 8.75 6.72 3.86
CA VAL A 125 10.21 6.85 3.96
C VAL A 125 10.90 5.54 3.57
N PRO A 126 12.21 5.56 3.22
CA PRO A 126 12.97 4.36 2.90
C PRO A 126 12.90 3.29 3.98
N PHE A 127 12.65 2.05 3.57
CA PHE A 127 12.76 0.89 4.44
C PHE A 127 14.25 0.55 4.63
N LYS A 128 14.77 0.81 5.83
CA LYS A 128 16.13 0.39 6.22
C LYS A 128 16.04 -0.94 6.94
N SER A 129 16.55 -2.01 6.33
CA SER A 129 16.81 -3.26 7.05
C SER A 129 17.91 -3.00 8.07
N THR A 130 17.57 -3.07 9.35
CA THR A 130 18.53 -3.06 10.47
C THR A 130 19.35 -4.34 10.50
#